data_AF-A0AAE0VHK2-F1
#
_entry.id   AF-A0AAE0VHK2-F1
#
_cell.length_a   1.000
_cell.length_b   1.000
_cell.length_c   1.000
_cell.angle_alpha   90.00
_cell.angle_beta   90.00
_cell.angle_gamma   90.00
#
_symmetry.space_group_name_H-M   'P 1'
#
loop_
_entity.id
_entity.type
_entity.pdbx_description
1 polymer ?
#
loop_
_entity_poly.entity_id
_entity_poly.type
_entity_poly.pdbx_seq_one_letter_code
_entity_poly.pdbx_strand_id
1 'polypeptide(L)'
;MCMKCIFIFLAILTTCFGSHFRGALFSWRPKDIPNKIEILYRLNWRRSGAHFCNESTISSGTILAGGSLSCFKNCNESTIAVLNYFCTDFSETEDWTTGTGSITYTFPSSKTYFEFGFKGAAWIPLVSGGSSWEMRTKAYLAIRSDTGRINSPPQFDISPIVRLAHGCQHTIGIPGRSTCTVTYDAIGTNGYYGVAIQVEDFTAGSTTPLSSAPIQFLINVYNITSGCNSVPEFLPPTRPNQNTFFVNPNGTFTEIIVARSRIPMTDIKEITTLSPPGFSKSVLRPYPSLPGAWYIDVTWNPTKKFSNQTLVFCFSATDKSG
;
A
#
# COMPACT_ATOMS: atom_id res chain seq x y z
N MET A 1 26.07 -60.84 -17.61
CA MET A 1 25.13 -59.91 -18.28
C MET A 1 24.65 -58.94 -17.21
N CYS A 2 25.15 -57.70 -17.24
CA CYS A 2 24.92 -56.69 -16.20
C CYS A 2 23.68 -55.87 -16.59
N MET A 3 22.58 -56.04 -15.85
CA MET A 3 21.37 -55.24 -16.05
C MET A 3 21.39 -54.08 -15.05
N LYS A 4 21.71 -52.88 -15.55
CA LYS A 4 21.61 -51.63 -14.80
C LYS A 4 20.13 -51.28 -14.61
N CYS A 5 19.63 -51.35 -13.38
CA CYS A 5 18.38 -50.68 -13.02
C CYS A 5 18.65 -49.18 -12.88
N ILE A 6 18.21 -48.41 -13.86
CA ILE A 6 18.16 -46.95 -13.79
C ILE A 6 16.92 -46.58 -12.96
N PHE A 7 17.14 -46.13 -11.72
CA PHE A 7 16.10 -45.47 -10.94
C PHE A 7 15.97 -44.02 -11.43
N ILE A 8 14.94 -43.74 -12.22
CA ILE A 8 14.54 -42.38 -12.55
C ILE A 8 13.83 -41.81 -11.32
N PHE A 9 14.57 -41.03 -10.52
CA PHE A 9 13.99 -40.23 -9.45
C PHE A 9 13.25 -39.06 -10.11
N LEU A 10 11.96 -39.22 -10.37
CA LEU A 10 11.10 -38.14 -10.83
C LEU A 10 10.87 -37.21 -9.62
N ALA A 11 11.80 -36.28 -9.39
CA ALA A 11 11.61 -35.19 -8.45
C ALA A 11 10.45 -34.35 -8.98
N ILE A 12 9.26 -34.55 -8.41
CA ILE A 12 8.12 -33.65 -8.60
C ILE A 12 8.53 -32.33 -7.94
N LEU A 13 9.19 -31.46 -8.72
CA LEU A 13 9.30 -30.05 -8.42
C LEU A 13 7.89 -29.49 -8.50
N THR A 14 7.14 -29.60 -7.40
CA THR A 14 5.97 -28.74 -7.18
C THR A 14 6.52 -27.33 -7.09
N THR A 15 6.55 -26.63 -8.22
CA THR A 15 6.65 -25.18 -8.22
C THR A 15 5.45 -24.69 -7.42
N CYS A 16 5.68 -24.32 -6.16
CA CYS A 16 4.71 -23.57 -5.38
C CYS A 16 4.53 -22.24 -6.11
N PHE A 17 3.57 -22.18 -7.03
CA PHE A 17 3.11 -20.93 -7.62
C PHE A 17 2.40 -20.16 -6.50
N GLY A 18 3.20 -19.49 -5.67
CA GLY A 18 2.67 -18.45 -4.81
C GLY A 18 2.08 -17.39 -5.74
N SER A 19 0.80 -17.08 -5.56
CA SER A 19 0.16 -15.87 -6.12
C SER A 19 -0.33 -15.11 -4.89
N HIS A 20 0.48 -14.20 -4.38
CA HIS A 20 0.20 -13.56 -3.10
C HIS A 20 0.56 -12.10 -3.04
N PHE A 21 1.48 -11.60 -3.87
CA PHE A 21 1.83 -10.18 -3.83
C PHE A 21 0.78 -9.33 -4.55
N ARG A 22 0.34 -8.27 -3.87
CA ARG A 22 -0.65 -7.30 -4.37
C ARG A 22 -0.10 -5.88 -4.41
N GLY A 23 1.21 -5.72 -4.24
CA GLY A 23 1.88 -4.43 -4.24
C GLY A 23 2.44 -4.08 -2.87
N ALA A 24 3.22 -3.01 -2.86
CA ALA A 24 3.80 -2.44 -1.67
C ALA A 24 4.26 -1.01 -1.95
N LEU A 25 4.65 -0.32 -0.90
CA LEU A 25 5.10 1.05 -0.93
C LEU A 25 6.28 1.18 -0.01
N PHE A 26 7.34 1.86 -0.47
CA PHE A 26 8.49 2.19 0.36
C PHE A 26 8.74 3.70 0.35
N SER A 27 9.05 4.24 1.51
CA SER A 27 9.57 5.60 1.70
C SER A 27 10.62 5.56 2.82
N TRP A 28 11.34 6.65 3.02
CA TRP A 28 12.32 6.75 4.09
C TRP A 28 12.56 8.19 4.53
N ARG A 29 13.10 8.35 5.73
CA ARG A 29 13.52 9.66 6.26
C ARG A 29 14.81 9.55 7.06
N PRO A 30 15.70 10.54 7.01
CA PRO A 30 16.88 10.58 7.86
C PRO A 30 16.50 10.68 9.34
N LYS A 31 17.38 10.17 10.21
CA LYS A 31 17.35 10.41 11.67
C LYS A 31 18.44 11.41 12.05
N ASP A 32 18.39 11.89 13.29
CA ASP A 32 19.40 12.81 13.85
C ASP A 32 20.79 12.17 14.07
N ILE A 33 20.96 10.91 13.65
CA ILE A 33 22.21 10.17 13.70
C ILE A 33 22.74 10.02 12.26
N PRO A 34 24.03 10.31 11.99
CA PRO A 34 24.61 10.17 10.66
C PRO A 34 24.38 8.78 10.05
N ASN A 35 24.08 8.74 8.75
CA ASN A 35 23.82 7.53 7.96
C ASN A 35 22.70 6.63 8.50
N LYS A 36 21.89 7.10 9.45
CA LYS A 36 20.75 6.38 10.00
C LYS A 36 19.46 6.89 9.37
N ILE A 37 18.66 5.99 8.84
CA ILE A 37 17.35 6.31 8.28
C ILE A 37 16.26 5.44 8.91
N GLU A 38 15.05 5.97 8.94
CA GLU A 38 13.85 5.17 9.14
C GLU A 38 13.24 4.86 7.78
N ILE A 39 13.09 3.57 7.50
CA ILE A 39 12.42 3.02 6.33
C ILE A 39 10.98 2.76 6.73
N LEU A 40 10.05 3.29 5.94
CA LEU A 40 8.61 3.20 6.13
C LEU A 40 8.04 2.39 4.98
N TYR A 41 7.14 1.46 5.27
CA TYR A 41 6.56 0.63 4.23
C TYR A 41 5.11 0.24 4.52
N ARG A 42 4.35 0.05 3.43
CA ARG A 42 3.06 -0.62 3.40
C ARG A 42 3.18 -1.86 2.52
N LEU A 43 2.71 -3.00 2.99
CA LEU A 43 2.72 -4.25 2.23
C LEU A 43 1.30 -4.73 2.01
N ASN A 44 1.03 -5.20 0.78
CA ASN A 44 -0.26 -5.71 0.37
C ASN A 44 -0.12 -7.17 -0.10
N TRP A 45 -0.88 -8.03 0.55
CA TRP A 45 -0.81 -9.47 0.35
C TRP A 45 -2.19 -10.07 0.10
N ARG A 46 -2.20 -11.24 -0.52
CA ARG A 46 -3.38 -12.11 -0.55
C ARG A 46 -3.72 -12.58 0.87
N ARG A 47 -4.98 -12.41 1.26
CA ARG A 47 -5.46 -12.70 2.62
C ARG A 47 -5.54 -14.20 2.88
N SER A 48 -6.04 -14.97 1.92
CA SER A 48 -6.19 -16.43 2.00
C SER A 48 -4.87 -17.20 1.94
N GLY A 49 -3.74 -16.53 2.17
CA GLY A 49 -2.40 -17.10 2.18
C GLY A 49 -1.73 -16.97 3.55
N ALA A 50 -0.41 -16.81 3.55
CA ALA A 50 0.40 -16.70 4.78
C ALA A 50 0.20 -15.38 5.55
N HIS A 51 -0.54 -14.43 4.99
CA HIS A 51 -0.73 -13.07 5.52
C HIS A 51 -2.19 -12.83 5.91
N PHE A 52 -2.79 -13.82 6.59
CA PHE A 52 -4.18 -13.70 7.02
C PHE A 52 -4.35 -12.58 8.04
N CYS A 53 -5.32 -11.71 7.79
CA CYS A 53 -5.73 -10.65 8.72
C CYS A 53 -7.25 -10.60 8.88
N ASN A 54 -7.68 -10.34 10.11
CA ASN A 54 -9.06 -10.04 10.47
C ASN A 54 -9.08 -8.95 11.56
N GLU A 55 -10.27 -8.61 12.06
CA GLU A 55 -10.44 -7.63 13.14
C GLU A 55 -9.66 -7.99 14.42
N SER A 56 -9.51 -9.28 14.72
CA SER A 56 -8.71 -9.74 15.88
C SER A 56 -7.21 -9.48 15.65
N THR A 57 -6.70 -9.74 14.45
CA THR A 57 -5.31 -9.43 14.07
C THR A 57 -5.01 -7.94 14.24
N ILE A 58 -5.93 -7.07 13.79
CA ILE A 58 -5.80 -5.61 13.88
C ILE A 58 -5.87 -5.14 15.35
N SER A 59 -6.92 -5.53 16.07
CA SER A 59 -7.17 -5.07 17.45
C SER A 59 -6.12 -5.55 18.45
N SER A 60 -5.55 -6.74 18.26
CA SER A 60 -4.46 -7.26 19.09
C SER A 60 -3.09 -6.66 18.75
N GLY A 61 -2.96 -5.98 17.61
CA GLY A 61 -1.67 -5.51 17.11
C GLY A 61 -0.72 -6.67 16.77
N THR A 62 -1.26 -7.80 16.28
CA THR A 62 -0.45 -8.96 15.90
C THR A 62 0.52 -8.57 14.79
N ILE A 63 1.80 -8.91 14.97
CA ILE A 63 2.86 -8.67 14.00
C ILE A 63 2.86 -9.79 12.96
N LEU A 64 2.78 -9.41 11.69
CA LEU A 64 2.89 -10.31 10.55
C LEU A 64 4.27 -10.17 9.89
N ALA A 65 4.85 -11.29 9.49
CA ALA A 65 6.09 -11.30 8.71
C ALA A 65 5.76 -10.96 7.25
N GLY A 66 6.43 -9.97 6.66
CA GLY A 66 6.25 -9.57 5.26
C GLY A 66 7.38 -9.99 4.31
N GLY A 67 8.51 -10.47 4.84
CA GLY A 67 9.69 -10.85 4.05
C GLY A 67 10.93 -10.08 4.48
N SER A 68 11.92 -9.98 3.58
CA SER A 68 13.23 -9.41 3.91
C SER A 68 13.64 -8.31 2.94
N LEU A 69 14.18 -7.24 3.48
CA LEU A 69 14.72 -6.12 2.72
C LEU A 69 16.17 -6.44 2.34
N SER A 70 16.45 -6.49 1.04
CA SER A 70 17.75 -6.83 0.49
C SER A 70 18.60 -5.58 0.25
N CYS A 71 19.92 -5.73 0.36
CA CYS A 71 20.86 -4.77 -0.19
C CYS A 71 21.11 -5.04 -1.67
N PHE A 72 21.20 -3.97 -2.46
CA PHE A 72 21.66 -4.02 -3.85
C PHE A 72 23.01 -3.32 -4.06
N LYS A 73 23.32 -2.27 -3.27
CA LYS A 73 24.58 -1.52 -3.43
C LYS A 73 25.02 -0.82 -2.16
N ASN A 74 26.32 -0.89 -1.88
CA ASN A 74 27.05 -0.17 -0.82
C ASN A 74 26.62 -0.45 0.63
N CYS A 75 25.79 -1.46 0.92
CA CYS A 75 25.53 -1.92 2.29
C CYS A 75 26.54 -2.98 2.73
N ASN A 76 26.67 -3.20 4.04
CA ASN A 76 27.58 -4.21 4.60
C ASN A 76 27.05 -5.64 4.46
N GLU A 77 25.72 -5.79 4.49
CA GLU A 77 25.04 -7.08 4.55
C GLU A 77 24.12 -7.26 3.33
N SER A 78 23.91 -8.51 2.91
CA SER A 78 23.00 -8.83 1.80
C SER A 78 21.52 -8.63 2.17
N THR A 79 21.17 -8.80 3.44
CA THR A 79 19.85 -8.53 4.00
C THR A 79 19.97 -7.45 5.04
N ILE A 80 19.25 -6.33 4.88
CA ILE A 80 19.36 -5.19 5.79
C ILE A 80 18.34 -5.25 6.93
N ALA A 81 17.18 -5.88 6.71
CA ALA A 81 16.16 -6.05 7.75
C ALA A 81 15.05 -7.05 7.37
N VAL A 82 14.28 -7.48 8.37
CA VAL A 82 13.02 -8.22 8.19
C VAL A 82 11.84 -7.25 8.22
N LEU A 83 10.98 -7.32 7.21
CA LEU A 83 9.82 -6.45 6.99
C LEU A 83 8.59 -6.93 7.78
N ASN A 84 8.65 -6.82 9.10
CA ASN A 84 7.51 -7.07 9.97
C ASN A 84 6.50 -5.93 9.91
N TYR A 85 5.21 -6.21 9.92
CA TYR A 85 4.18 -5.16 9.80
C TYR A 85 2.96 -5.45 10.67
N PHE A 86 2.23 -4.39 11.00
CA PHE A 86 0.92 -4.46 11.64
C PHE A 86 -0.14 -4.42 10.56
N CYS A 87 -1.08 -5.37 10.57
CA CYS A 87 -2.24 -5.28 9.70
C CYS A 87 -3.06 -4.03 10.05
N THR A 88 -3.49 -3.29 9.04
CA THR A 88 -4.30 -2.07 9.20
C THR A 88 -5.66 -2.15 8.51
N ASP A 89 -5.80 -2.99 7.49
CA ASP A 89 -7.09 -3.31 6.89
C ASP A 89 -7.05 -4.64 6.12
N PHE A 90 -8.22 -5.18 5.79
CA PHE A 90 -8.38 -6.36 4.96
C PHE A 90 -9.71 -6.32 4.19
N SER A 91 -9.78 -7.08 3.08
CA SER A 91 -11.03 -7.40 2.39
C SER A 91 -11.17 -8.91 2.26
N GLU A 92 -12.28 -9.44 2.75
CA GLU A 92 -12.65 -10.83 2.52
C GLU A 92 -13.10 -11.07 1.08
N THR A 93 -13.81 -10.09 0.51
CA THR A 93 -14.42 -10.23 -0.81
C THR A 93 -13.41 -10.12 -1.94
N GLU A 94 -12.34 -9.36 -1.74
CA GLU A 94 -11.27 -9.20 -2.72
C GLU A 94 -9.97 -9.92 -2.34
N ASP A 95 -10.01 -10.65 -1.22
CA ASP A 95 -8.95 -11.53 -0.76
C ASP A 95 -7.60 -10.82 -0.60
N TRP A 96 -7.60 -9.68 0.09
CA TRP A 96 -6.39 -8.93 0.39
C TRP A 96 -6.25 -8.50 1.85
N THR A 97 -5.01 -8.29 2.25
CA THR A 97 -4.58 -7.76 3.55
C THR A 97 -3.57 -6.66 3.29
N THR A 98 -3.71 -5.53 3.99
CA THR A 98 -2.75 -4.44 3.97
C THR A 98 -2.23 -4.19 5.38
N GLY A 99 -0.99 -3.76 5.48
CA GLY A 99 -0.48 -3.28 6.73
C GLY A 99 0.80 -2.49 6.59
N THR A 100 1.19 -1.83 7.68
CA THR A 100 2.32 -0.90 7.69
C THR A 100 3.37 -1.29 8.71
N GLY A 101 4.62 -0.95 8.41
CA GLY A 101 5.75 -1.18 9.29
C GLY A 101 6.81 -0.10 9.14
N SER A 102 7.69 -0.03 10.13
CA SER A 102 8.87 0.83 10.06
C SER A 102 10.07 0.17 10.70
N ILE A 103 11.24 0.43 10.11
CA ILE A 103 12.53 -0.11 10.56
C ILE A 103 13.54 1.01 10.53
N THR A 104 14.41 1.07 11.53
CA THR A 104 15.55 1.97 11.50
C THR A 104 16.82 1.19 11.18
N TYR A 105 17.61 1.67 10.22
CA TYR A 105 18.85 1.03 9.79
C TYR A 105 19.97 2.07 9.70
N THR A 106 21.18 1.69 10.10
CA THR A 106 22.37 2.53 10.01
C THR A 106 23.25 2.00 8.89
N PHE A 107 23.40 2.80 7.83
CA PHE A 107 24.28 2.48 6.71
C PHE A 107 25.75 2.77 7.03
N PRO A 108 26.70 2.15 6.30
CA PRO A 108 28.13 2.44 6.45
C PRO A 108 28.44 3.92 6.24
N SER A 109 29.23 4.51 7.13
CA SER A 109 29.60 5.94 7.06
C SER A 109 30.60 6.26 5.94
N SER A 110 31.27 5.26 5.38
CA SER A 110 32.26 5.42 4.30
C SER A 110 31.64 5.73 2.93
N LYS A 111 30.31 5.70 2.82
CA LYS A 111 29.54 5.92 1.59
C LYS A 111 28.37 6.85 1.88
N THR A 112 27.89 7.51 0.82
CA THR A 112 26.74 8.44 0.88
C THR A 112 25.58 8.01 0.01
N TYR A 113 25.75 6.98 -0.84
CA TYR A 113 24.72 6.49 -1.75
C TYR A 113 24.51 4.99 -1.56
N PHE A 114 23.26 4.57 -1.43
CA PHE A 114 22.86 3.18 -1.17
C PHE A 114 21.69 2.76 -2.07
N GLU A 115 21.68 1.47 -2.44
CA GLU A 115 20.51 0.84 -3.07
C GLU A 115 20.10 -0.35 -2.22
N PHE A 116 18.82 -0.38 -1.84
CA PHE A 116 18.21 -1.46 -1.09
C PHE A 116 16.76 -1.62 -1.53
N GLY A 117 16.12 -2.74 -1.21
CA GLY A 117 14.76 -2.94 -1.67
C GLY A 117 14.19 -4.32 -1.42
N PHE A 118 12.94 -4.49 -1.80
CA PHE A 118 12.17 -5.70 -1.58
C PHE A 118 11.89 -6.41 -2.90
N LYS A 119 12.10 -7.71 -2.98
CA LYS A 119 11.94 -8.48 -4.22
C LYS A 119 11.30 -9.84 -3.98
N GLY A 120 10.64 -10.37 -5.01
CA GLY A 120 10.02 -11.68 -5.02
C GLY A 120 9.48 -12.07 -6.40
N ALA A 121 8.70 -13.14 -6.49
CA ALA A 121 8.45 -13.86 -7.75
C ALA A 121 6.97 -14.24 -8.01
N ALA A 122 6.04 -13.67 -7.25
CA ALA A 122 4.71 -14.25 -6.99
C ALA A 122 3.54 -13.23 -6.95
N TRP A 123 3.49 -12.30 -7.91
CA TRP A 123 2.29 -11.47 -8.13
C TRP A 123 1.05 -12.35 -8.25
N ILE A 124 -0.12 -11.80 -7.90
CA ILE A 124 -1.39 -12.43 -8.29
C ILE A 124 -1.52 -12.52 -9.83
N PRO A 125 -2.40 -13.35 -10.41
CA PRO A 125 -2.64 -13.35 -11.85
C PRO A 125 -2.95 -11.95 -12.36
N LEU A 126 -2.18 -11.50 -13.36
CA LEU A 126 -2.34 -10.20 -13.99
C LEU A 126 -2.71 -10.39 -15.46
N VAL A 127 -3.55 -9.49 -15.96
CA VAL A 127 -3.76 -9.28 -17.41
C VAL A 127 -2.48 -8.78 -18.05
N SER A 128 -1.80 -7.84 -17.38
CA SER A 128 -0.48 -7.34 -17.78
C SER A 128 0.38 -7.05 -16.56
N GLY A 129 1.64 -7.45 -16.64
CA GLY A 129 2.65 -7.37 -15.60
C GLY A 129 3.51 -8.64 -15.54
N GLY A 130 4.64 -8.56 -14.83
CA GLY A 130 5.51 -9.71 -14.57
C GLY A 130 5.03 -10.52 -13.35
N SER A 131 5.50 -11.77 -13.21
CA SER A 131 5.31 -12.55 -11.98
C SER A 131 6.22 -12.06 -10.85
N SER A 132 7.43 -11.62 -11.20
CA SER A 132 8.42 -11.09 -10.27
C SER A 132 8.25 -9.61 -10.01
N TRP A 133 8.63 -9.19 -8.82
CA TRP A 133 8.69 -7.79 -8.43
C TRP A 133 10.06 -7.46 -7.85
N GLU A 134 10.48 -6.22 -8.09
CA GLU A 134 11.58 -5.59 -7.38
C GLU A 134 11.17 -4.15 -7.06
N MET A 135 11.27 -3.79 -5.79
CA MET A 135 11.00 -2.45 -5.26
C MET A 135 12.32 -1.87 -4.78
N ARG A 136 13.09 -1.32 -5.71
CA ARG A 136 14.40 -0.75 -5.40
C ARG A 136 14.28 0.72 -5.00
N THR A 137 14.87 1.03 -3.85
CA THR A 137 14.99 2.37 -3.29
C THR A 137 16.43 2.83 -3.44
N LYS A 138 16.61 4.04 -3.97
CA LYS A 138 17.91 4.74 -3.99
C LYS A 138 17.92 5.76 -2.87
N ALA A 139 18.96 5.75 -2.04
CA ALA A 139 19.08 6.69 -0.92
C ALA A 139 20.42 7.42 -0.94
N TYR A 140 20.37 8.72 -1.20
CA TYR A 140 21.50 9.63 -1.04
C TYR A 140 21.43 10.33 0.34
N LEU A 141 22.39 10.01 1.20
CA LEU A 141 22.40 10.38 2.62
C LEU A 141 23.35 11.55 2.96
N ALA A 142 23.93 12.22 1.96
CA ALA A 142 24.70 13.43 2.21
C ALA A 142 23.79 14.66 2.35
N ILE A 143 24.24 15.66 3.10
CA ILE A 143 23.61 16.98 3.16
C ILE A 143 23.69 17.60 1.76
N ARG A 144 22.54 17.96 1.19
CA ARG A 144 22.49 18.61 -0.12
C ARG A 144 22.89 20.08 -0.01
N SER A 145 23.61 20.58 -1.00
CA SER A 145 24.01 21.98 -1.08
C SER A 145 22.86 22.94 -1.34
N ASP A 146 21.81 22.47 -2.03
CA ASP A 146 20.65 23.29 -2.42
C ASP A 146 19.58 23.42 -1.33
N THR A 147 19.37 22.37 -0.53
CA THR A 147 18.36 22.37 0.56
C THR A 147 18.96 22.48 1.95
N GLY A 148 20.28 22.30 2.10
CA GLY A 148 20.96 22.24 3.39
C GLY A 148 20.54 21.05 4.25
N ARG A 149 19.86 20.04 3.66
CA ARG A 149 19.30 18.88 4.37
C ARG A 149 19.61 17.60 3.61
N ILE A 150 19.61 16.47 4.33
CA ILE A 150 19.61 15.15 3.70
C ILE A 150 18.28 14.97 2.97
N ASN A 151 18.32 14.31 1.82
CA ASN A 151 17.12 14.04 1.05
C ASN A 151 16.12 13.16 1.83
N SER A 152 14.84 13.31 1.54
CA SER A 152 13.81 12.39 2.02
C SER A 152 12.68 12.34 0.99
N PRO A 153 12.36 11.16 0.42
CA PRO A 153 11.23 11.04 -0.48
C PRO A 153 9.92 11.43 0.22
N PRO A 154 8.89 11.85 -0.52
CA PRO A 154 7.58 12.11 0.05
C PRO A 154 7.05 10.87 0.77
N GLN A 155 6.27 11.10 1.83
CA GLN A 155 5.43 10.06 2.42
C GLN A 155 4.08 10.09 1.70
N PHE A 156 3.66 8.94 1.21
CA PHE A 156 2.39 8.77 0.51
C PHE A 156 1.80 7.42 0.91
N ASP A 157 0.51 7.27 0.65
CA ASP A 157 -0.22 6.03 0.88
C ASP A 157 -1.15 5.75 -0.30
N ILE A 158 -1.29 4.49 -0.69
CA ILE A 158 -2.11 4.09 -1.84
C ILE A 158 -2.88 2.82 -1.51
N SER A 159 -4.12 2.75 -2.02
CA SER A 159 -4.97 1.57 -1.91
C SER A 159 -4.25 0.37 -2.54
N PRO A 160 -4.35 -0.84 -1.94
CA PRO A 160 -3.88 -2.07 -2.58
C PRO A 160 -4.43 -2.23 -4.00
N ILE A 161 -5.68 -1.79 -4.21
CA ILE A 161 -6.41 -1.89 -5.47
C ILE A 161 -7.02 -0.53 -5.81
N VAL A 162 -6.77 -0.05 -7.02
CA VAL A 162 -7.43 1.09 -7.65
C VAL A 162 -8.41 0.55 -8.69
N ARG A 163 -9.71 0.80 -8.53
CA ARG A 163 -10.75 0.28 -9.41
C ARG A 163 -11.07 1.29 -10.51
N LEU A 164 -11.00 0.86 -11.76
CA LEU A 164 -11.23 1.69 -12.93
C LEU A 164 -12.33 1.06 -13.78
N ALA A 165 -13.46 1.75 -13.91
CA ALA A 165 -14.56 1.34 -14.78
C ALA A 165 -14.13 1.34 -16.25
N HIS A 166 -14.41 0.26 -16.96
CA HIS A 166 -14.08 0.06 -18.37
C HIS A 166 -14.73 1.14 -19.25
N GLY A 167 -13.97 1.67 -20.21
CA GLY A 167 -14.44 2.68 -21.16
C GLY A 167 -14.53 4.09 -20.55
N CYS A 168 -14.11 4.26 -19.30
CA CYS A 168 -14.04 5.54 -18.63
C CYS A 168 -12.60 6.04 -18.55
N GLN A 169 -12.44 7.36 -18.67
CA GLN A 169 -11.18 8.01 -18.40
C GLN A 169 -11.06 8.27 -16.89
N HIS A 170 -9.93 7.89 -16.32
CA HIS A 170 -9.66 8.04 -14.89
C HIS A 170 -8.41 8.87 -14.66
N THR A 171 -8.40 9.63 -13.56
CA THR A 171 -7.22 10.36 -13.09
C THR A 171 -6.83 9.82 -11.72
N ILE A 172 -5.64 9.25 -11.63
CA ILE A 172 -5.06 8.73 -10.39
C ILE A 172 -4.11 9.81 -9.85
N GLY A 173 -4.45 10.38 -8.70
CA GLY A 173 -3.53 11.26 -7.98
C GLY A 173 -2.41 10.46 -7.36
N ILE A 174 -1.16 10.81 -7.67
CA ILE A 174 0.01 10.26 -6.97
C ILE A 174 0.26 11.14 -5.74
N PRO A 175 0.09 10.61 -4.52
CA PRO A 175 0.21 11.43 -3.32
C PRO A 175 1.65 11.94 -3.16
N GLY A 176 1.80 13.17 -2.66
CA GLY A 176 3.09 13.86 -2.48
C GLY A 176 3.14 15.24 -3.14
N ARG A 177 2.36 15.47 -4.21
CA ARG A 177 2.14 16.82 -4.77
C ARG A 177 0.81 16.85 -5.55
N SER A 178 0.02 17.90 -5.36
CA SER A 178 -1.33 18.07 -5.96
C SER A 178 -1.36 18.08 -7.50
N THR A 179 -0.20 18.16 -8.16
CA THR A 179 -0.07 18.20 -9.61
C THR A 179 0.47 16.90 -10.23
N CYS A 180 0.81 15.88 -9.43
CA CYS A 180 1.31 14.61 -9.95
C CYS A 180 0.14 13.67 -10.17
N THR A 181 -0.39 13.61 -11.39
CA THR A 181 -1.51 12.74 -11.74
C THR A 181 -1.13 11.82 -12.90
N VAL A 182 -1.69 10.62 -12.88
CA VAL A 182 -1.62 9.66 -13.99
C VAL A 182 -3.03 9.51 -14.56
N THR A 183 -3.18 9.82 -15.84
CA THR A 183 -4.42 9.55 -16.57
C THR A 183 -4.39 8.14 -17.15
N TYR A 184 -5.49 7.41 -17.02
CA TYR A 184 -5.62 6.06 -17.55
C TYR A 184 -6.98 5.89 -18.23
N ASP A 185 -6.94 5.56 -19.52
CA ASP A 185 -8.13 5.19 -20.29
C ASP A 185 -8.34 3.68 -20.14
N ALA A 186 -9.34 3.28 -19.35
CA ALA A 186 -9.59 1.89 -19.00
C ALA A 186 -10.26 1.10 -20.15
N ILE A 187 -9.61 1.04 -21.30
CA ILE A 187 -10.10 0.37 -22.53
C ILE A 187 -9.52 -1.05 -22.71
N GLY A 188 -8.62 -1.47 -21.81
CA GLY A 188 -8.01 -2.80 -21.84
C GLY A 188 -8.96 -3.91 -21.39
N THR A 189 -8.49 -5.16 -21.47
CA THR A 189 -9.19 -6.33 -20.95
C THR A 189 -9.48 -6.19 -19.46
N ASN A 190 -10.64 -6.67 -19.02
CA ASN A 190 -11.00 -6.63 -17.60
C ASN A 190 -10.10 -7.55 -16.77
N GLY A 191 -9.77 -7.09 -15.57
CA GLY A 191 -8.93 -7.82 -14.62
C GLY A 191 -7.84 -6.94 -14.00
N TYR A 192 -6.88 -7.61 -13.38
CA TYR A 192 -5.83 -6.95 -12.61
C TYR A 192 -4.61 -6.60 -13.46
N TYR A 193 -4.09 -5.40 -13.27
CA TYR A 193 -2.86 -4.89 -13.87
C TYR A 193 -1.88 -4.54 -12.76
N GLY A 194 -0.64 -5.00 -12.88
CA GLY A 194 0.44 -4.62 -11.97
C GLY A 194 1.01 -3.27 -12.40
N VAL A 195 0.99 -2.29 -11.50
CA VAL A 195 1.57 -0.96 -11.75
C VAL A 195 2.83 -0.80 -10.92
N ALA A 196 3.90 -0.29 -11.53
CA ALA A 196 5.13 0.08 -10.86
C ALA A 196 5.50 1.53 -11.21
N ILE A 197 5.61 2.37 -10.18
CA ILE A 197 5.99 3.78 -10.29
C ILE A 197 7.22 4.00 -9.40
N GLN A 198 8.14 4.82 -9.88
CA GLN A 198 9.29 5.27 -9.11
C GLN A 198 9.24 6.79 -9.00
N VAL A 199 9.11 7.29 -7.77
CA VAL A 199 9.20 8.73 -7.50
C VAL A 199 10.67 9.06 -7.31
N GLU A 200 11.22 9.92 -8.15
CA GLU A 200 12.63 10.27 -8.17
C GLU A 200 12.85 11.73 -7.81
N ASP A 201 13.90 11.99 -7.02
CA ASP A 201 14.33 13.34 -6.65
C ASP A 201 15.64 13.70 -7.36
N PHE A 202 15.69 14.93 -7.86
CA PHE A 202 16.79 15.48 -8.64
C PHE A 202 17.26 16.80 -8.03
N THR A 203 18.53 17.11 -8.21
CA THR A 203 19.00 18.50 -8.10
C THR A 203 18.62 19.29 -9.34
N ALA A 204 18.48 20.61 -9.20
CA ALA A 204 18.16 21.49 -10.31
C ALA A 204 19.17 21.29 -11.46
N GLY A 205 18.64 21.01 -12.67
CA GLY A 205 19.44 20.77 -13.87
C GLY A 205 20.06 19.37 -14.01
N SER A 206 19.87 18.47 -13.05
CA SER A 206 20.33 17.07 -13.16
C SER A 206 19.29 16.17 -13.85
N THR A 207 19.76 15.28 -14.71
CA THR A 207 18.97 14.15 -15.25
C THR A 207 19.23 12.84 -14.52
N THR A 208 20.12 12.83 -13.52
CA THR A 208 20.40 11.66 -12.69
C THR A 208 19.71 11.83 -11.34
N PRO A 209 18.87 10.86 -10.93
CA PRO A 209 18.15 10.94 -9.66
C PRO A 209 19.10 10.67 -8.49
N LEU A 210 18.99 11.49 -7.44
CA LEU A 210 19.74 11.31 -6.20
C LEU A 210 19.16 10.17 -5.36
N SER A 211 17.83 10.22 -5.18
CA SER A 211 17.09 9.22 -4.42
C SER A 211 15.82 8.85 -5.16
N SER A 212 15.26 7.71 -4.79
CA SER A 212 13.99 7.25 -5.33
C SER A 212 13.19 6.46 -4.31
N ALA A 213 11.87 6.48 -4.46
CA ALA A 213 10.92 5.71 -3.68
C ALA A 213 9.99 4.91 -4.62
N PRO A 214 9.98 3.57 -4.53
CA PRO A 214 9.14 2.73 -5.38
C PRO A 214 7.72 2.57 -4.81
N ILE A 215 6.75 2.55 -5.73
CA ILE A 215 5.32 2.31 -5.47
C ILE A 215 4.86 1.18 -6.39
N GLN A 216 4.22 0.16 -5.84
CA GLN A 216 3.59 -0.88 -6.62
C GLN A 216 2.19 -1.17 -6.08
N PHE A 217 1.20 -1.19 -6.96
CA PHE A 217 -0.21 -1.42 -6.61
C PHE A 217 -0.95 -2.07 -7.78
N LEU A 218 -2.18 -2.52 -7.54
CA LEU A 218 -3.02 -3.10 -8.56
C LEU A 218 -3.99 -2.07 -9.12
N ILE A 219 -4.15 -2.06 -10.43
CA ILE A 219 -5.35 -1.55 -11.08
C ILE A 219 -6.29 -2.71 -11.34
N ASN A 220 -7.57 -2.58 -11.03
CA ASN A 220 -8.62 -3.51 -11.44
C ASN A 220 -9.54 -2.85 -12.46
N VAL A 221 -9.49 -3.30 -13.71
CA VAL A 221 -10.41 -2.85 -14.76
C VAL A 221 -11.65 -3.73 -14.73
N TYR A 222 -12.82 -3.13 -14.58
CA TYR A 222 -14.09 -3.84 -14.44
C TYR A 222 -15.19 -3.21 -15.30
N ASN A 223 -16.17 -4.01 -15.71
CA ASN A 223 -17.32 -3.49 -16.46
C ASN A 223 -18.31 -2.78 -15.54
N ILE A 224 -18.81 -1.64 -15.99
CA ILE A 224 -19.94 -0.94 -15.38
C ILE A 224 -21.05 -0.76 -16.42
N THR A 225 -22.30 -1.01 -16.05
CA THR A 225 -23.47 -0.86 -16.93
C THR A 225 -24.17 0.49 -16.76
N SER A 226 -23.92 1.18 -15.66
CA SER A 226 -24.58 2.43 -15.27
C SER A 226 -23.87 3.71 -15.74
N GLY A 227 -22.66 3.58 -16.28
CA GLY A 227 -21.85 4.68 -16.83
C GLY A 227 -20.80 5.23 -15.86
N CYS A 228 -19.89 6.07 -16.38
CA CYS A 228 -18.67 6.48 -15.68
C CYS A 228 -18.88 7.36 -14.43
N ASN A 229 -20.04 8.00 -14.31
CA ASN A 229 -20.37 8.89 -13.19
C ASN A 229 -21.10 8.19 -12.04
N SER A 230 -21.34 6.87 -12.18
CA SER A 230 -22.09 6.06 -11.22
C SER A 230 -21.23 5.52 -10.09
N VAL A 231 -20.29 6.34 -9.61
CA VAL A 231 -19.44 6.01 -8.46
C VAL A 231 -20.19 6.29 -7.15
N PRO A 232 -19.90 5.54 -6.07
CA PRO A 232 -20.45 5.84 -4.75
C PRO A 232 -20.13 7.27 -4.29
N GLU A 233 -21.04 7.85 -3.52
CA GLU A 233 -20.85 9.15 -2.89
C GLU A 233 -20.78 9.04 -1.37
N PHE A 234 -19.95 9.90 -0.76
CA PHE A 234 -19.92 10.07 0.70
C PHE A 234 -20.90 11.15 1.11
N LEU A 235 -21.62 10.90 2.20
CA LEU A 235 -22.68 11.75 2.71
C LEU A 235 -22.34 12.26 4.12
N PRO A 236 -22.87 13.41 4.55
CA PRO A 236 -22.77 13.81 5.95
C PRO A 236 -23.26 12.70 6.90
N PRO A 237 -22.63 12.50 8.07
CA PRO A 237 -21.61 13.35 8.71
C PRO A 237 -20.16 13.05 8.33
N THR A 238 -19.89 12.28 7.25
CA THR A 238 -18.50 12.03 6.80
C THR A 238 -17.77 13.33 6.51
N ARG A 239 -16.54 13.45 7.01
CA ARG A 239 -15.77 14.68 6.81
C ARG A 239 -15.40 14.86 5.34
N PRO A 240 -15.35 16.12 4.85
CA PRO A 240 -14.82 16.41 3.52
C PRO A 240 -13.36 15.97 3.36
N ASN A 241 -12.97 15.71 2.10
CA ASN A 241 -11.58 15.45 1.74
C ASN A 241 -10.65 16.60 2.17
N GLN A 242 -9.39 16.27 2.46
CA GLN A 242 -8.34 17.21 2.88
C GLN A 242 -8.61 17.93 4.21
N ASN A 243 -9.47 17.37 5.06
CA ASN A 243 -9.68 17.86 6.41
C ASN A 243 -8.59 17.34 7.37
N THR A 244 -8.29 18.10 8.43
CA THR A 244 -7.32 17.75 9.47
C THR A 244 -8.01 17.70 10.82
N PHE A 245 -7.71 16.67 11.61
CA PHE A 245 -8.24 16.50 12.96
C PHE A 245 -7.12 16.31 13.97
N PHE A 246 -7.17 17.06 15.07
CA PHE A 246 -6.20 16.96 16.15
C PHE A 246 -6.69 16.00 17.22
N VAL A 247 -5.92 14.95 17.48
CA VAL A 247 -6.18 14.01 18.58
C VAL A 247 -5.29 14.39 19.75
N ASN A 248 -5.91 14.76 20.87
CA ASN A 248 -5.17 15.07 22.10
C ASN A 248 -4.43 13.84 22.64
N PRO A 249 -3.35 14.01 23.41
CA PRO A 249 -2.74 12.90 24.14
C PRO A 249 -3.78 12.16 24.99
N ASN A 250 -3.83 10.83 24.87
CA ASN A 250 -4.84 9.95 25.49
C ASN A 250 -6.29 10.15 25.01
N GLY A 251 -6.51 10.99 24.00
CA GLY A 251 -7.80 11.13 23.33
C GLY A 251 -8.07 9.97 22.37
N THR A 252 -9.33 9.80 22.04
CA THR A 252 -9.79 8.84 21.02
C THR A 252 -10.29 9.61 19.82
N PHE A 253 -9.83 9.22 18.63
CA PHE A 253 -10.42 9.65 17.37
C PHE A 253 -11.61 8.75 17.05
N THR A 254 -12.76 9.34 16.75
CA THR A 254 -13.94 8.63 16.23
C THR A 254 -14.51 9.36 15.01
N GLU A 255 -14.93 8.60 14.01
CA GLU A 255 -15.61 9.13 12.84
C GLU A 255 -16.61 8.12 12.27
N ILE A 256 -17.70 8.64 11.70
CA ILE A 256 -18.72 7.86 10.99
C ILE A 256 -18.55 8.12 9.49
N ILE A 257 -18.28 7.06 8.72
CA ILE A 257 -18.15 7.14 7.26
C ILE A 257 -19.43 6.58 6.66
N VAL A 258 -20.21 7.44 6.01
CA VAL A 258 -21.50 7.14 5.38
C VAL A 258 -21.34 7.26 3.87
N ALA A 259 -21.72 6.21 3.16
CA ALA A 259 -21.68 6.15 1.70
C ALA A 259 -23.00 5.63 1.12
N ARG A 260 -23.29 5.99 -0.12
CA ARG A 260 -24.44 5.52 -0.88
C ARG A 260 -24.07 5.32 -2.35
N SER A 261 -24.60 4.27 -2.99
CA SER A 261 -24.45 4.11 -4.43
C SER A 261 -25.29 5.15 -5.17
N ARG A 262 -24.77 5.65 -6.29
CA ARG A 262 -25.54 6.48 -7.22
C ARG A 262 -26.40 5.65 -8.18
N ILE A 263 -26.28 4.33 -8.13
CA ILE A 263 -27.06 3.42 -8.95
C ILE A 263 -28.34 3.04 -8.19
N PRO A 264 -29.53 3.21 -8.78
CA PRO A 264 -30.78 2.83 -8.14
C PRO A 264 -30.76 1.38 -7.64
N MET A 265 -31.28 1.16 -6.42
CA MET A 265 -31.39 -0.16 -5.78
C MET A 265 -30.06 -0.92 -5.63
N THR A 266 -28.93 -0.23 -5.65
CA THR A 266 -27.60 -0.82 -5.44
C THR A 266 -27.08 -0.43 -4.06
N ASP A 267 -26.68 -1.41 -3.27
CA ASP A 267 -26.09 -1.18 -1.95
C ASP A 267 -24.58 -0.98 -2.02
N ILE A 268 -24.04 -0.30 -1.01
CA ILE A 268 -22.60 -0.35 -0.73
C ILE A 268 -22.20 -1.78 -0.37
N LYS A 269 -21.15 -2.26 -1.01
CA LYS A 269 -20.54 -3.57 -0.76
C LYS A 269 -19.48 -3.48 0.34
N GLU A 270 -18.65 -2.45 0.29
CA GLU A 270 -17.52 -2.31 1.22
C GLU A 270 -17.10 -0.84 1.37
N ILE A 271 -16.66 -0.47 2.58
CA ILE A 271 -15.90 0.76 2.83
C ILE A 271 -14.53 0.33 3.36
N THR A 272 -13.48 0.67 2.62
CA THR A 272 -12.10 0.31 2.93
C THR A 272 -11.33 1.53 3.39
N THR A 273 -10.32 1.32 4.22
CA THR A 273 -9.52 2.41 4.80
C THR A 273 -8.02 2.21 4.55
N LEU A 274 -7.33 3.33 4.36
CA LEU A 274 -5.89 3.44 4.47
C LEU A 274 -5.62 4.15 5.79
N SER A 275 -5.39 3.34 6.80
CA SER A 275 -5.28 3.79 8.19
C SER A 275 -3.90 3.49 8.77
N PRO A 276 -3.45 4.30 9.75
CA PRO A 276 -2.34 3.97 10.63
C PRO A 276 -2.60 2.71 11.47
N PRO A 277 -1.54 2.11 12.06
CA PRO A 277 -1.69 1.02 13.02
C PRO A 277 -2.61 1.37 14.20
N GLY A 278 -3.47 0.41 14.56
CA GLY A 278 -4.37 0.49 15.72
C GLY A 278 -5.73 1.14 15.43
N PHE A 279 -6.02 1.51 14.18
CA PHE A 279 -7.38 1.87 13.78
C PHE A 279 -8.27 0.62 13.79
N SER A 280 -9.47 0.74 14.33
CA SER A 280 -10.53 -0.27 14.19
C SER A 280 -11.68 0.29 13.35
N LYS A 281 -12.33 -0.59 12.60
CA LYS A 281 -13.55 -0.28 11.86
C LYS A 281 -14.68 -1.22 12.29
N SER A 282 -15.90 -0.71 12.35
CA SER A 282 -17.07 -1.57 12.55
C SER A 282 -17.44 -2.30 11.26
N VAL A 283 -18.24 -3.36 11.38
CA VAL A 283 -18.85 -4.01 10.21
C VAL A 283 -19.76 -3.04 9.48
N LEU A 284 -19.85 -3.18 8.16
CA LEU A 284 -20.73 -2.36 7.32
C LEU A 284 -22.20 -2.57 7.72
N ARG A 285 -22.93 -1.48 7.95
CA ARG A 285 -24.35 -1.50 8.38
C ARG A 285 -25.20 -0.49 7.61
N PRO A 286 -26.51 -0.72 7.44
CA PRO A 286 -27.42 0.29 6.91
C PRO A 286 -27.45 1.53 7.80
N TYR A 287 -27.43 2.72 7.20
CA TYR A 287 -27.44 3.98 7.94
C TYR A 287 -28.87 4.31 8.44
N PRO A 288 -29.10 4.44 9.76
CA PRO A 288 -30.47 4.43 10.31
C PRO A 288 -31.40 5.54 9.81
N SER A 289 -30.85 6.73 9.52
CA SER A 289 -31.64 7.92 9.18
C SER A 289 -31.79 8.15 7.67
N LEU A 290 -31.18 7.32 6.82
CA LEU A 290 -31.24 7.50 5.37
C LEU A 290 -31.30 6.15 4.64
N PRO A 291 -32.49 5.75 4.14
CA PRO A 291 -32.64 4.53 3.35
C PRO A 291 -31.69 4.46 2.16
N GLY A 292 -31.08 3.30 1.94
CA GLY A 292 -30.09 3.06 0.87
C GLY A 292 -28.68 3.55 1.16
N ALA A 293 -28.45 4.31 2.24
CA ALA A 293 -27.11 4.64 2.70
C ALA A 293 -26.58 3.57 3.68
N TRP A 294 -25.27 3.41 3.69
CA TRP A 294 -24.54 2.44 4.50
C TRP A 294 -23.39 3.14 5.21
N TYR A 295 -22.94 2.60 6.35
CA TYR A 295 -21.89 3.24 7.12
C TYR A 295 -20.98 2.25 7.86
N ILE A 296 -19.81 2.77 8.22
CA ILE A 296 -18.90 2.20 9.21
C ILE A 296 -18.54 3.26 10.26
N ASP A 297 -18.22 2.79 11.47
CA ASP A 297 -17.60 3.59 12.52
C ASP A 297 -16.11 3.29 12.51
N VAL A 298 -15.28 4.31 12.54
CA VAL A 298 -13.83 4.17 12.71
C VAL A 298 -13.41 4.75 14.05
N THR A 299 -12.53 4.04 14.75
CA THR A 299 -12.00 4.46 16.04
C THR A 299 -10.49 4.29 16.07
N TRP A 300 -9.78 5.25 16.67
CA TRP A 300 -8.34 5.15 16.86
C TRP A 300 -7.89 5.73 18.20
N ASN A 301 -7.09 4.96 18.91
CA ASN A 301 -6.49 5.32 20.18
C ASN A 301 -4.96 5.47 19.99
N PRO A 302 -4.47 6.68 19.67
CA PRO A 302 -3.05 6.91 19.44
C PRO A 302 -2.20 6.57 20.66
N THR A 303 -1.08 5.90 20.42
CA THR A 303 -0.01 5.76 21.41
C THR A 303 0.95 6.95 21.34
N LYS A 304 1.77 7.14 22.37
CA LYS A 304 2.84 8.17 22.41
C LYS A 304 3.82 8.10 21.22
N LYS A 305 3.90 6.95 20.53
CA LYS A 305 4.72 6.79 19.32
C LYS A 305 4.30 7.75 18.19
N PHE A 306 3.03 8.16 18.16
CA PHE A 306 2.48 9.03 17.12
C PHE A 306 2.40 10.51 17.53
N SER A 307 2.93 10.87 18.71
CA SER A 307 2.96 12.27 19.16
C SER A 307 3.72 13.15 18.17
N ASN A 308 3.17 14.34 17.89
CA ASN A 308 3.73 15.33 16.97
C ASN A 308 3.95 14.81 15.53
N GLN A 309 3.15 13.83 15.09
CA GLN A 309 3.17 13.33 13.72
C GLN A 309 1.84 13.61 13.03
N THR A 310 1.91 14.01 11.76
CA THR A 310 0.76 14.02 10.86
C THR A 310 0.63 12.65 10.22
N LEU A 311 -0.51 12.01 10.42
CA LEU A 311 -0.83 10.73 9.80
C LEU A 311 -1.89 10.92 8.73
N VAL A 312 -1.79 10.14 7.67
CA VAL A 312 -2.77 10.12 6.59
C VAL A 312 -3.82 9.07 6.92
N PHE A 313 -5.09 9.46 6.81
CA PHE A 313 -6.24 8.57 6.86
C PHE A 313 -7.05 8.80 5.59
N CYS A 314 -7.22 7.74 4.78
CA CYS A 314 -8.06 7.78 3.58
C CYS A 314 -9.06 6.65 3.62
N PHE A 315 -10.14 6.80 2.85
CA PHE A 315 -11.16 5.78 2.72
C PHE A 315 -11.78 5.82 1.32
N SER A 316 -12.31 4.68 0.90
CA SER A 316 -13.03 4.54 -0.36
C SER A 316 -14.23 3.60 -0.16
N ALA A 317 -15.27 3.81 -0.97
CA ALA A 317 -16.46 3.00 -0.96
C ALA A 317 -16.58 2.25 -2.29
N THR A 318 -17.05 1.01 -2.24
CA THR A 318 -17.33 0.16 -3.39
C THR A 318 -18.77 -0.31 -3.26
N ASP A 319 -19.55 -0.24 -4.34
CA ASP A 319 -20.91 -0.76 -4.35
C ASP A 319 -20.99 -2.15 -4.98
N LYS A 320 -22.18 -2.75 -4.99
CA LYS A 320 -22.38 -4.10 -5.53
C LYS A 320 -22.22 -4.19 -7.06
N SER A 321 -22.13 -3.07 -7.77
CA SER A 321 -21.91 -3.05 -9.22
C SER A 321 -20.44 -3.09 -9.62
N GLY A 322 -19.52 -2.77 -8.70
CA GLY A 322 -18.07 -2.83 -8.90
C GLY A 322 -17.35 -1.53 -8.59
#